data_AF-A0A7W1UWS4-F1
#
_entry.id   AF-A0A7W1UWS4-F1
#
_cell.length_a   1.000
_cell.length_b   1.000
_cell.length_c   1.000
_cell.angle_alpha   90.00
_cell.angle_beta   90.00
_cell.angle_gamma   90.00
#
_symmetry.space_group_name_H-M   'P 1'
#
loop_
_entity.id
_entity.type
_entity.pdbx_description
1 polymer ?
#
loop_
_entity_poly.entity_id
_entity_poly.type
_entity_poly.pdbx_seq_one_letter_code
_entity_poly.pdbx_strand_id
1 'polypeptide(L)' 'MDTKPALSVSPAPTEDEAAAIMAAVEVLWPKPVVIGVPARPRSAWKFSNRWWSQPLPLRRARPWV' A
#
# COMPACT_ATOMS: atom_id res chain seq x y z
N MET A 1 -13.22 -25.59 11.78
CA MET A 1 -11.98 -26.25 11.34
C MET A 1 -11.89 -26.02 9.86
N ASP A 2 -11.36 -24.87 9.44
CA ASP A 2 -11.29 -24.49 8.03
C ASP A 2 -10.11 -25.20 7.36
N THR A 3 -10.41 -26.18 6.52
CA THR A 3 -9.40 -26.90 5.73
C THR A 3 -9.01 -26.02 4.55
N LYS A 4 -7.85 -25.36 4.64
CA LYS A 4 -7.28 -24.59 3.51
C LYS A 4 -7.01 -25.56 2.35
N PRO A 5 -7.53 -25.30 1.12
CA PRO A 5 -7.25 -26.16 -0.02
C PRO A 5 -5.74 -26.14 -0.33
N ALA A 6 -5.17 -27.32 -0.52
CA ALA A 6 -3.81 -27.45 -1.04
C ALA A 6 -3.80 -27.04 -2.51
N LEU A 7 -2.99 -26.04 -2.87
CA LEU A 7 -2.77 -25.64 -4.25
C LEU A 7 -1.83 -26.65 -4.92
N SER A 8 -2.27 -27.24 -6.04
CA SER A 8 -1.46 -28.14 -6.85
C SER A 8 -1.27 -27.56 -8.26
N VAL A 9 -0.03 -27.56 -8.75
CA VAL A 9 0.30 -27.13 -10.12
C VAL A 9 0.41 -28.36 -11.01
N SER A 10 -0.25 -28.35 -12.18
CA SER A 10 -0.21 -29.43 -13.17
C SER A 10 0.01 -28.85 -14.57
N PRO A 11 0.97 -29.39 -15.36
CA PRO A 11 1.87 -30.47 -15.00
C PRO A 11 2.87 -30.08 -13.90
N ALA A 12 3.40 -31.08 -13.20
CA ALA A 12 4.47 -30.84 -12.23
C ALA A 12 5.73 -30.36 -12.99
N PRO A 13 6.37 -29.26 -12.57
CA PRO A 13 7.58 -28.80 -13.21
C PRO A 13 8.70 -29.81 -13.00
N THR A 14 9.60 -29.88 -13.98
CA THR A 14 10.89 -30.56 -13.82
C THR A 14 11.77 -29.82 -12.80
N GLU A 15 12.82 -30.47 -12.32
CA GLU A 15 13.75 -29.85 -11.34
C GLU A 15 14.44 -28.60 -11.92
N ASP A 16 14.82 -28.66 -13.20
CA ASP A 16 15.44 -27.53 -13.91
C ASP A 16 14.48 -26.34 -14.05
N GLU A 17 13.21 -26.61 -14.39
CA GLU A 17 12.18 -25.57 -14.49
C GLU A 17 11.87 -24.96 -13.11
N ALA A 18 11.77 -25.79 -12.08
CA ALA A 18 11.58 -25.32 -10.71
C ALA A 18 12.75 -24.43 -10.26
N ALA A 19 13.99 -24.83 -10.56
CA ALA A 19 15.18 -24.06 -10.26
C ALA A 19 15.20 -22.72 -11.01
N ALA A 20 14.85 -22.70 -12.30
CA ALA A 20 14.77 -21.49 -13.11
C ALA A 20 13.70 -20.51 -12.58
N ILE A 21 12.53 -21.02 -12.19
CA ILE A 21 11.46 -20.21 -11.61
C ILE A 21 11.91 -19.60 -10.28
N MET A 22 12.50 -20.39 -9.38
CA MET A 22 12.97 -19.90 -8.09
C MET A 22 14.09 -18.87 -8.23
N ALA A 23 15.01 -19.07 -9.19
CA ALA A 23 16.05 -18.10 -9.50
C ALA A 23 15.45 -16.78 -10.01
N ALA A 24 14.47 -16.83 -10.91
CA ALA A 24 13.78 -15.65 -11.42
C ALA A 24 13.04 -14.90 -10.30
N VAL A 25 12.36 -15.62 -9.41
CA VAL A 25 11.70 -15.04 -8.23
C VAL A 25 12.73 -14.30 -7.38
N GLU A 26 13.83 -14.93 -7.00
CA GLU A 26 14.83 -14.30 -6.13
C GLU A 26 15.46 -13.04 -6.75
N VAL A 27 15.71 -13.06 -8.06
CA VAL A 27 16.30 -11.92 -8.79
C VAL A 27 15.30 -10.77 -8.96
N LEU A 28 14.05 -11.08 -9.26
CA LEU A 28 13.01 -10.09 -9.58
C LEU A 28 12.20 -9.65 -8.36
N TRP A 29 12.31 -10.36 -7.22
CA TRP A 29 11.52 -10.02 -6.07
C TRP A 29 11.92 -8.63 -5.55
N PRO A 30 10.96 -7.70 -5.42
CA PRO A 30 11.27 -6.39 -4.89
C PRO A 30 11.74 -6.54 -3.44
N LYS A 31 13.01 -6.22 -3.19
CA LYS A 31 13.52 -6.13 -1.82
C LYS A 31 12.84 -4.94 -1.14
N PRO A 32 12.32 -5.09 0.09
CA PRO A 32 11.73 -3.97 0.81
C PRO A 32 12.81 -2.92 1.02
N VAL A 33 12.74 -1.83 0.27
CA VAL A 33 13.54 -0.64 0.53
C VAL A 33 12.91 0.02 1.74
N VAL A 34 13.66 0.07 2.85
CA VAL A 34 13.26 0.90 3.99
C VAL A 34 13.41 2.35 3.55
N ILE A 35 12.32 2.91 2.99
CA ILE A 35 12.20 4.34 2.80
C ILE A 35 12.16 4.91 4.22
N GLY A 36 13.22 5.61 4.63
CA GLY A 36 13.27 6.29 5.93
C GLY A 36 11.98 7.08 6.15
N VAL A 37 11.51 7.14 7.40
CA VAL A 37 10.19 7.69 7.77
C VAL A 37 9.90 8.95 6.96
N PRO A 38 8.99 8.92 5.96
CA PRO A 38 8.62 10.13 5.26
C PRO A 38 8.03 11.08 6.29
N ALA A 39 8.44 12.35 6.27
CA ALA A 39 7.86 13.37 7.12
C ALA A 39 6.33 13.22 7.08
N ARG A 40 5.72 13.00 8.25
CA ARG A 40 4.32 12.60 8.40
C ARG A 40 3.47 13.33 7.37
N PRO A 41 2.89 12.65 6.36
CA PRO A 41 2.07 13.34 5.37
C PRO A 41 0.94 14.03 6.15
N ARG A 42 0.84 15.35 6.01
CA ARG A 42 -0.31 16.10 6.50
C ARG A 42 -1.54 15.40 5.93
N SER A 43 -2.42 14.90 6.79
CA SER A 43 -3.60 14.15 6.39
C SER A 43 -4.42 14.98 5.41
N ALA A 44 -4.21 14.76 4.12
CA ALA A 44 -4.88 15.46 3.04
C ALA A 44 -6.26 14.85 2.79
N TRP A 45 -6.99 14.50 3.86
CA TRP A 45 -8.40 14.22 3.71
C TRP A 45 -9.13 15.54 3.53
N LYS A 46 -9.08 16.04 2.28
CA LYS A 46 -9.71 17.26 1.81
C LYS A 46 -11.25 17.19 1.87
N PHE A 47 -11.79 16.02 2.22
CA PHE A 47 -13.22 15.72 2.28
C PHE A 47 -13.74 15.48 3.70
N SER A 48 -13.28 16.23 4.70
CA SER A 48 -14.14 16.53 5.85
C SER A 48 -15.27 17.51 5.50
N ASN A 49 -15.75 17.46 4.24
CA ASN A 49 -16.88 18.19 3.63
C ASN A 49 -18.22 17.66 4.15
N ARG A 50 -18.26 17.45 5.46
CA ARG A 50 -19.45 17.21 6.23
C ARG A 50 -20.13 18.57 6.43
N TRP A 51 -21.46 18.59 6.36
CA TRP A 51 -22.29 19.78 6.50
C TRP A 51 -22.07 20.62 7.77
N TRP A 52 -21.43 20.05 8.81
CA TRP A 52 -21.02 20.77 10.03
C TRP A 52 -19.62 21.42 9.95
N SER A 53 -18.90 21.28 8.83
CA SER A 53 -17.56 21.84 8.68
C SER A 53 -17.63 23.26 8.12
N GLN A 54 -17.37 24.25 8.98
CA GLN A 54 -17.42 25.66 8.62
C GLN A 54 -16.36 26.00 7.54
N PRO A 55 -16.72 26.72 6.46
CA PRO A 55 -15.84 26.98 5.33
C PRO A 55 -14.64 27.83 5.74
N LEU A 56 -13.48 27.57 5.11
CA LEU A 56 -12.19 28.20 5.43
C LEU A 56 -12.20 29.74 5.53
N PRO A 57 -12.97 30.50 4.71
CA PRO A 57 -13.06 31.95 4.85
C PRO A 57 -13.61 32.43 6.19
N LEU A 58 -14.50 31.64 6.83
CA LEU A 58 -15.09 31.95 8.13
C LEU A 58 -14.13 31.66 9.30
N ARG A 59 -12.99 31.00 9.05
CA ARG A 59 -12.00 30.62 10.08
C ARG A 59 -10.84 31.61 10.20
N ARG A 60 -10.78 32.64 9.35
CA ARG A 60 -9.69 33.63 9.37
C ARG A 60 -10.13 34.84 10.20
N ALA A 61 -9.42 35.13 11.29
CA ALA A 61 -9.57 36.40 11.99
C ALA A 61 -9.18 37.55 11.05
N ARG A 62 -10.08 38.52 10.87
CA ARG A 62 -9.84 39.72 10.07
C ARG A 62 -9.23 40.77 11.01
N PRO A 63 -8.00 41.24 10.77
CA PRO A 63 -7.33 42.18 11.67
C PRO A 63 -7.79 43.64 11.51
N TRP A 64 -8.97 43.88 10.92
CA TRP A 64 -9.51 45.23 10.72
C TRP A 64 -11.05 45.29 10.81
N VAL A 65 -11.65 44.40 11.60
CA VAL A 65 -13.01 44.60 12.14
C VAL A 65 -12.87 44.87 13.63
#